data_AF-A0A926JL94-F1
#
_entry.id   AF-A0A926JL94-F1
#
_cell.length_a   1.000
_cell.length_b   1.000
_cell.length_c   1.000
_cell.angle_alpha   90.00
_cell.angle_beta   90.00
_cell.angle_gamma   90.00
#
_symmetry.space_group_name_H-M   'P 1'
#
loop_
_entity.id
_entity.type
_entity.pdbx_description
1 polymer ?
#
loop_
_entity_poly.entity_id
_entity_poly.type
_entity_poly.pdbx_seq_one_letter_code
_entity_poly.pdbx_strand_id
1 'polypeptide(L)'
;MEWLRRAACVGEDPELFFPVGTTGPALRDIAAAKRVCARCEVITQCLTFALRSGQTSGVWGGTCEGERIVLLRTARAGSVPSGQTGTTHEGEARYDIGREEHAARGGAPGHL
;
A
#
# COMPACT_ATOMS: atom_id res chain seq x y z
N MET A 1 13.26 -6.16 21.68
CA MET A 1 12.85 -7.32 20.86
C MET A 1 12.13 -8.35 21.74
N GLU A 2 11.09 -7.94 22.46
CA GLU A 2 10.37 -8.83 23.38
C GLU A 2 9.39 -9.77 22.64
N TRP A 3 8.84 -9.30 21.52
CA TRP A 3 7.90 -10.05 20.68
C TRP A 3 8.47 -11.36 20.12
N LEU A 4 9.80 -11.48 19.94
CA LEU A 4 10.43 -12.74 19.51
C LEU A 4 10.17 -13.89 20.48
N ARG A 5 10.04 -13.60 21.78
CA ARG A 5 9.78 -14.62 22.81
C ARG A 5 8.37 -15.21 22.71
N ARG A 6 7.46 -14.51 22.03
CA ARG A 6 6.08 -14.93 21.76
C ARG A 6 5.92 -15.61 20.40
N ALA A 7 7.02 -15.82 19.66
CA ALA A 7 6.94 -16.45 18.36
C ALA A 7 6.65 -17.96 18.49
N ALA A 8 5.66 -18.45 17.75
CA ALA A 8 5.28 -19.86 17.75
C ALA A 8 6.40 -20.80 17.27
N CYS A 9 7.44 -20.27 16.60
CA CYS A 9 8.59 -21.03 16.11
C CYS A 9 9.71 -21.24 17.16
N VAL A 10 9.65 -20.64 18.36
CA VAL A 10 10.72 -20.73 19.37
C VAL A 10 11.00 -22.18 19.83
N GLY A 11 9.99 -23.06 19.79
CA GLY A 11 10.12 -24.47 20.16
C GLY A 11 10.21 -25.44 18.97
N GLU A 12 10.34 -24.93 17.76
CA GLU A 12 10.41 -25.73 16.54
C GLU A 12 11.87 -25.87 16.07
N ASP A 13 12.14 -26.82 15.17
CA ASP A 13 13.47 -27.00 14.58
C ASP A 13 13.86 -25.77 13.71
N PRO A 14 14.98 -25.08 13.99
CA PRO A 14 15.46 -23.99 13.17
C PRO A 14 15.65 -24.35 11.69
N GLU A 15 16.08 -25.57 11.38
CA GLU A 15 16.34 -26.01 10.00
C GLU A 15 15.07 -25.95 9.13
N LEU A 16 13.90 -26.10 9.75
CA LEU A 16 12.60 -25.97 9.09
C LEU A 16 12.41 -24.57 8.47
N PHE A 17 12.93 -23.53 9.13
CA PHE A 17 12.79 -22.14 8.71
C PHE A 17 13.92 -21.67 7.79
N PHE A 18 15.00 -22.44 7.68
CA PHE A 18 16.16 -22.14 6.81
C PHE A 18 16.44 -23.29 5.82
N PRO A 19 15.48 -23.60 4.92
CA PRO A 19 15.62 -24.72 4.00
C PRO A 19 16.75 -24.48 3.00
N VAL A 20 17.49 -25.56 2.69
CA VAL A 20 18.56 -25.54 1.70
C VAL A 20 17.99 -25.71 0.29
N GLY A 21 18.03 -24.63 -0.49
CA GLY A 21 17.52 -24.61 -1.86
C GLY A 21 16.06 -24.18 -1.96
N THR A 22 15.51 -24.25 -3.17
CA THR A 22 14.16 -23.76 -3.49
C THR A 22 13.28 -24.81 -4.19
N THR A 23 13.76 -26.04 -4.29
CA THR A 23 13.10 -27.13 -5.02
C THR A 23 13.03 -28.39 -4.16
N GLY A 24 12.15 -29.32 -4.55
CA GLY A 24 12.06 -30.65 -3.93
C GLY A 24 11.79 -30.58 -2.41
N PRO A 25 12.66 -31.16 -1.56
CA PRO A 25 12.50 -31.13 -0.10
C PRO A 25 12.30 -29.73 0.49
N ALA A 26 13.02 -28.73 -0.03
CA ALA A 26 12.91 -27.36 0.45
C ALA A 26 11.48 -26.80 0.35
N LEU A 27 10.72 -27.17 -0.68
CA LEU A 27 9.32 -26.73 -0.82
C LEU A 27 8.43 -27.28 0.30
N ARG A 28 8.71 -28.51 0.76
CA ARG A 28 7.97 -29.12 1.88
C ARG A 28 8.29 -28.41 3.20
N ASP A 29 9.55 -28.08 3.42
CA ASP A 29 10.02 -27.38 4.61
C ASP A 29 9.47 -25.96 4.65
N ILE A 30 9.49 -25.23 3.52
CA ILE A 30 8.85 -23.92 3.38
C ILE A 30 7.35 -24.02 3.72
N ALA A 31 6.65 -24.99 3.16
CA ALA A 31 5.23 -25.17 3.43
C ALA A 31 4.96 -25.50 4.92
N ALA A 32 5.83 -26.29 5.55
CA ALA A 32 5.74 -26.62 6.96
C ALA A 32 6.01 -25.42 7.87
N ALA A 33 7.08 -24.67 7.62
CA ALA A 33 7.38 -23.42 8.32
C ALA A 33 6.23 -22.42 8.21
N LYS A 34 5.63 -22.28 7.02
CA LYS A 34 4.45 -21.42 6.81
C LYS A 34 3.24 -21.84 7.65
N ARG A 35 3.01 -23.14 7.83
CA ARG A 35 1.94 -23.63 8.74
C ARG A 35 2.20 -23.24 10.19
N VAL A 36 3.46 -23.23 10.63
CA VAL A 36 3.81 -22.70 11.96
C VAL A 36 3.57 -21.19 12.02
N CYS A 37 3.97 -20.44 10.99
CA CYS A 37 3.73 -19.00 10.95
C CYS A 37 2.24 -18.64 11.00
N ALA A 38 1.37 -19.42 10.35
CA ALA A 38 -0.07 -19.14 10.26
C ALA A 38 -0.78 -19.11 11.64
N ARG A 39 -0.22 -19.80 12.65
CA ARG A 39 -0.74 -19.80 14.03
C ARG A 39 0.02 -18.85 14.97
N CYS A 40 0.95 -18.06 14.44
CA CYS A 40 1.84 -17.21 15.24
C CYS A 40 1.24 -15.82 15.48
N GLU A 41 1.05 -15.44 16.75
CA GLU A 41 0.48 -14.14 17.13
C GLU A 41 1.35 -12.94 16.71
N VAL A 42 2.66 -13.14 16.56
CA VAL A 42 3.61 -12.08 16.18
C VAL A 42 3.96 -12.08 14.69
N ILE A 43 3.17 -12.77 13.84
CA ILE A 43 3.44 -12.91 12.40
C ILE A 43 3.67 -11.56 11.71
N THR A 44 2.85 -10.55 12.00
CA THR A 44 2.95 -9.21 11.40
C THR A 44 4.23 -8.50 11.83
N GLN A 45 4.56 -8.54 13.13
CA GLN A 45 5.79 -7.93 13.65
C GLN A 45 7.04 -8.61 13.07
N CYS A 46 6.99 -9.94 12.92
CA CYS A 46 8.04 -10.74 12.28
C CYS A 46 8.24 -10.37 10.82
N LEU A 47 7.16 -10.25 10.05
CA LEU A 47 7.22 -9.84 8.64
C LEU A 47 7.78 -8.42 8.51
N THR A 48 7.27 -7.47 9.30
CA THR A 48 7.76 -6.08 9.30
C THR A 48 9.26 -6.02 9.64
N PHE A 49 9.70 -6.78 10.64
CA PHE A 49 11.12 -6.88 10.98
C PHE A 49 11.94 -7.38 9.78
N ALA A 50 11.54 -8.52 9.20
CA ALA A 50 12.25 -9.14 8.08
C ALA A 50 12.36 -8.21 6.86
N LEU A 51 11.28 -7.48 6.54
CA LEU A 51 11.27 -6.50 5.45
C LEU A 51 12.18 -5.29 5.74
N ARG A 52 12.16 -4.76 6.97
CA ARG A 52 12.95 -3.59 7.36
C ARG A 52 14.44 -3.88 7.49
N SER A 53 14.80 -5.04 8.03
CA SER A 53 16.21 -5.43 8.19
C SER A 53 16.81 -6.08 6.94
N GLY A 54 16.00 -6.34 5.91
CA GLY A 54 16.45 -7.00 4.69
C GLY A 54 16.86 -8.46 4.90
N GLN A 55 16.10 -9.23 5.69
CA GLN A 55 16.38 -10.67 5.83
C GLN A 55 16.19 -11.37 4.48
N THR A 56 17.30 -11.85 3.91
CA THR A 56 17.32 -12.47 2.59
C THR A 56 16.97 -13.95 2.64
N SER A 57 17.35 -14.67 3.69
CA SER A 57 17.20 -16.13 3.73
C SER A 57 16.07 -16.59 4.66
N GLY A 58 15.53 -17.77 4.39
CA GLY A 58 14.56 -18.45 5.25
C GLY A 58 13.13 -17.91 5.22
N VAL A 59 12.28 -18.53 6.02
CA VAL A 59 10.85 -18.21 6.17
C VAL A 59 10.65 -17.26 7.36
N TRP A 60 10.10 -16.08 7.08
CA TRP A 60 9.84 -15.04 8.06
C TRP A 60 8.43 -14.51 7.90
N GLY A 61 7.69 -14.40 9.02
CA GLY A 61 6.33 -13.82 9.00
C GLY A 61 5.39 -14.46 7.97
N GLY A 62 5.50 -15.78 7.75
CA GLY A 62 4.69 -16.51 6.77
C GLY A 62 5.13 -16.40 5.31
N THR A 63 6.29 -15.79 5.05
CA THR A 63 6.80 -15.56 3.68
C THR A 63 8.18 -16.19 3.50
N CYS A 64 8.41 -16.85 2.35
CA CYS A 64 9.75 -17.26 1.95
C CYS A 64 10.53 -16.09 1.33
N GLU A 65 11.81 -16.29 1.05
CA GLU A 65 12.69 -15.32 0.39
C GLU A 65 12.06 -14.72 -0.88
N GLY A 66 11.63 -15.59 -1.81
CA GLY A 66 11.06 -15.16 -3.09
C GLY A 66 9.80 -14.29 -2.91
N GLU A 67 8.93 -14.64 -1.97
CA GLU A 67 7.73 -13.86 -1.66
C GLU A 67 8.07 -12.50 -1.06
N ARG A 68 9.06 -12.42 -0.16
CA ARG A 68 9.50 -11.13 0.38
C ARG A 68 10.07 -10.22 -0.70
N ILE A 69 10.78 -10.77 -1.68
CA ILE A 69 11.28 -9.99 -2.82
C ILE A 69 10.12 -9.39 -3.62
N VAL A 70 9.06 -10.16 -3.86
CA VAL A 70 7.85 -9.67 -4.54
C VAL A 70 7.15 -8.59 -3.71
N LEU A 71 7.03 -8.76 -2.39
CA LEU A 71 6.47 -7.76 -1.48
C LEU A 71 7.26 -6.44 -1.50
N LEU A 72 8.59 -6.52 -1.48
CA LEU A 72 9.45 -5.31 -1.53
C LEU A 72 9.33 -4.58 -2.88
N ARG A 73 9.17 -5.30 -3.99
CA ARG A 73 8.96 -4.72 -5.32
C ARG A 73 7.60 -4.03 -5.43
N THR A 74 6.54 -4.70 -4.97
CA THR A 74 5.17 -4.17 -5.01
C THR A 74 5.00 -2.97 -4.08
N ALA A 75 5.60 -2.99 -2.89
CA ALA A 75 5.60 -1.84 -1.98
C ALA A 75 6.26 -0.59 -2.57
N ARG A 76 7.33 -0.75 -3.37
CA ARG A 76 7.99 0.34 -4.09
C ARG A 76 7.21 0.84 -5.31
N ALA A 77 6.47 -0.05 -5.97
CA ALA A 77 5.63 0.30 -7.11
C ALA A 77 4.35 1.05 -6.70
N GLY A 78 3.86 0.86 -5.47
CA GLY A 78 2.66 1.53 -4.92
C GLY A 78 2.88 2.93 -4.35
N SER A 79 4.11 3.44 -4.34
CA SER A 79 4.46 4.76 -3.77
C SER A 79 4.54 5.90 -4.82
N VAL A 80 3.54 6.00 -5.70
CA VAL A 80 3.30 7.20 -6.53
C VAL A 80 2.03 7.89 -6.02
N PRO A 81 2.15 9.07 -5.40
CA PRO A 81 1.71 10.26 -6.12
C PRO A 81 2.57 11.51 -5.80
N SER A 82 3.33 12.01 -6.77
CA SER A 82 3.71 13.43 -6.77
C SER A 82 4.00 13.87 -8.20
N GLY A 83 3.08 14.66 -8.73
CA GLY A 83 3.12 15.21 -10.07
C GLY A 83 1.86 16.02 -10.31
N GLN A 84 1.62 17.03 -9.47
CA GLN A 84 0.72 18.13 -9.79
C GLN A 84 1.29 18.86 -11.02
N THR A 85 0.61 18.75 -12.16
CA THR A 85 0.65 19.77 -13.21
C THR A 85 -0.78 20.08 -13.57
N GLY A 86 -1.31 21.12 -12.93
CA GLY A 86 -2.48 21.81 -13.45
C GLY A 86 -2.11 22.50 -14.76
N THR A 87 -2.87 22.21 -15.81
CA THR A 87 -2.90 23.01 -17.04
C THR A 87 -4.34 22.98 -17.58
N THR A 88 -5.04 24.07 -17.27
CA THR A 88 -6.13 24.74 -18.02
C THR A 88 -6.93 23.89 -19.00
N HIS A 89 -8.18 23.62 -18.65
CA HIS A 89 -9.24 23.36 -19.61
C HIS A 89 -10.22 24.53 -19.58
N GLU A 90 -10.48 25.07 -20.78
CA GLU A 90 -11.80 25.50 -21.26
C GLU A 90 -12.35 26.81 -20.65
N GLY A 91 -12.89 27.77 -21.39
CA GLY A 91 -13.31 27.80 -22.78
C GLY A 91 -13.84 29.22 -23.03
N GLU A 92 -13.56 29.70 -24.22
CA GLU A 92 -13.89 31.02 -24.73
C GLU A 92 -15.41 31.12 -24.94
N ALA A 93 -16.12 31.78 -24.02
CA ALA A 93 -17.52 32.17 -24.24
C ALA A 93 -17.55 33.59 -24.81
N ARG A 94 -17.39 33.70 -26.13
CA ARG A 94 -17.88 34.85 -26.90
C ARG A 94 -19.41 34.78 -26.86
N TYR A 95 -20.05 35.70 -26.14
CA TYR A 95 -21.47 35.97 -26.34
C TYR A 95 -21.62 37.43 -26.77
N ASP A 96 -21.95 37.55 -28.04
CA ASP A 96 -22.17 38.76 -28.81
C ASP A 96 -23.54 39.38 -28.49
N ILE A 97 -23.49 40.67 -28.13
CA ILE A 97 -24.42 41.78 -28.46
C ILE A 97 -25.93 41.52 -28.47
N GLY A 98 -26.60 41.99 -27.42
CA GLY A 98 -28.02 42.34 -27.41
C GLY A 98 -28.20 43.83 -27.07
N ARG A 99 -28.12 44.68 -28.09
CA ARG A 99 -28.56 46.08 -28.05
C ARG A 99 -30.08 46.10 -28.18
N GLU A 100 -30.80 46.44 -27.11
CA GLU A 100 -32.12 47.04 -27.27
C GLU A 100 -32.41 48.01 -26.13
N GLU A 101 -32.03 49.24 -26.42
CA GLU A 101 -32.45 50.50 -25.84
C GLU A 101 -33.98 50.68 -26.01
N HIS A 102 -34.77 50.68 -24.94
CA HIS A 102 -36.08 51.35 -24.97
C HIS A 102 -36.46 51.93 -23.59
N ALA A 103 -36.71 53.24 -23.65
CA ALA A 103 -37.00 54.17 -22.58
C ALA A 103 -38.43 54.02 -22.00
N ALA A 104 -38.58 54.37 -20.71
CA ALA A 104 -39.70 55.14 -20.12
C ALA A 104 -39.59 55.04 -18.57
N ARG A 105 -39.20 56.11 -17.86
CA ARG A 105 -40.04 57.19 -17.31
C ARG A 105 -40.95 56.77 -16.14
N GLY A 106 -40.71 57.41 -14.98
CA GLY A 106 -41.65 57.65 -13.87
C GLY A 106 -41.61 56.59 -12.76
N GLY A 107 -41.30 56.85 -11.49
CA GLY A 107 -41.37 58.10 -10.73
C GLY A 107 -42.68 58.17 -9.92
N ALA A 108 -42.70 57.60 -8.71
CA ALA A 108 -43.52 58.06 -7.58
C ALA A 108 -43.06 57.35 -6.27
N PRO A 109 -42.62 58.09 -5.24
CA PRO A 109 -42.41 57.55 -3.91
C PRO A 109 -43.73 57.44 -3.13
N GLY A 110 -43.86 56.38 -2.34
CA GLY A 110 -44.94 56.22 -1.38
C GLY A 110 -44.81 57.22 -0.23
N HIS A 111 -45.94 57.81 0.15
CA HIS A 111 -46.12 58.44 1.45
C HIS A 111 -47.38 57.83 2.08
N LEU A 112 -47.15 57.07 3.17
CA LEU A 112 -48.04 57.11 4.33
C LEU A 112 -47.66 58.34 5.17
#